data_AF-A0A5D2A9B6-F1
#
_entry.id   AF-A0A5D2A9B6-F1
#
_cell.length_a   1.000
_cell.length_b   1.000
_cell.length_c   1.000
_cell.angle_alpha   90.00
_cell.angle_beta   90.00
_cell.angle_gamma   90.00
#
_symmetry.space_group_name_H-M   'P 1'
#
loop_
_entity.id
_entity.type
_entity.pdbx_description
1 polymer ?
#
loop_
_entity_poly.entity_id
_entity_poly.type
_entity_poly.pdbx_seq_one_letter_code
_entity_poly.pdbx_strand_id
1 'polypeptide(L)'
;MTEDRCLKCGQEAEDSNHVFQRCPIAKEVWSQLNFSWVFNNNNFDLWSWLTWVFSEGTNEQYRGFCYGLWIIWTSRNKFLYESKISTSWDISKQIKSYILELEGIRERELTLVTSTKSSQRLQRENTTIFFDAAFDSKHNRSASGLVVKE
;
A
#
# COMPACT_ATOMS: atom_id res chain seq x y z
N MET A 1 10.55 31.04 17.86
CA MET A 1 9.59 31.08 16.72
C MET A 1 10.30 30.53 15.50
N THR A 2 10.39 29.21 15.37
CA THR A 2 10.98 28.54 14.20
C THR A 2 10.29 27.19 14.06
N GLU A 3 8.98 27.19 13.85
CA GLU A 3 8.18 25.96 13.79
C GLU A 3 7.31 25.83 12.54
N ASP A 4 7.39 26.77 11.61
CA ASP A 4 6.60 26.65 10.37
C ASP A 4 7.29 25.76 9.34
N ARG A 5 8.53 25.29 9.55
CA ARG A 5 9.26 24.52 8.52
C ARG A 5 8.82 23.05 8.49
N CYS A 6 8.79 22.47 7.29
CA CYS A 6 8.46 21.07 7.09
C CYS A 6 9.31 20.15 7.95
N LEU A 7 8.64 19.30 8.73
CA LEU A 7 9.26 18.38 9.67
C LEU A 7 10.12 17.31 8.99
N LYS A 8 9.87 17.04 7.70
CA LYS A 8 10.58 16.03 6.93
C LYS A 8 11.84 16.57 6.24
N CYS A 9 11.75 17.72 5.59
CA CYS A 9 12.86 18.25 4.79
C CYS A 9 13.55 19.49 5.41
N GLY A 10 12.88 20.22 6.29
CA GLY A 10 13.38 21.44 6.92
C GLY A 10 13.59 22.64 5.99
N GLN A 11 13.14 22.58 4.74
CA GLN A 11 13.46 23.59 3.70
C GLN A 11 12.43 24.72 3.59
N GLU A 12 11.14 24.38 3.48
CA GLU A 12 10.05 25.34 3.26
C GLU A 12 9.03 25.28 4.40
N ALA A 13 8.09 26.23 4.40
CA ALA A 13 6.96 26.18 5.32
C ALA A 13 6.11 24.92 5.08
N GLU A 14 5.64 24.28 6.15
CA GLU A 14 4.81 23.10 6.08
C GLU A 14 3.37 23.50 5.76
N ASP A 15 2.95 23.18 4.54
CA ASP A 15 1.55 23.14 4.16
C ASP A 15 1.25 21.82 3.44
N SER A 16 -0.03 21.57 3.14
CA SER A 16 -0.44 20.33 2.47
C SER A 16 0.15 20.20 1.06
N ASN A 17 0.36 21.30 0.32
CA ASN A 17 1.03 21.25 -0.99
C ASN A 17 2.47 20.77 -0.83
N HIS A 18 3.18 21.33 0.14
CA HIS A 18 4.55 20.96 0.42
C HIS A 18 4.63 19.51 0.84
N VAL A 19 3.84 19.08 1.83
CA VAL A 19 3.89 17.71 2.37
C VAL A 19 3.69 16.64 1.29
N PHE A 20 2.76 16.84 0.35
CA PHE A 20 2.41 15.81 -0.62
C PHE A 20 3.10 15.95 -1.98
N GLN A 21 3.39 17.18 -2.44
CA GLN A 21 3.82 17.45 -3.81
C GLN A 21 5.23 18.04 -3.89
N ARG A 22 5.56 19.03 -3.04
CA ARG A 22 6.81 19.81 -3.22
C ARG A 22 7.98 19.28 -2.40
N CYS A 23 7.71 18.64 -1.26
CA CYS A 23 8.69 18.09 -0.35
C CYS A 23 9.62 17.11 -1.08
N PRO A 24 10.95 17.29 -1.01
CA PRO A 24 11.91 16.39 -1.65
C PRO A 24 11.72 14.92 -1.24
N ILE A 25 11.42 14.67 0.03
CA ILE A 25 11.18 13.31 0.54
C ILE A 25 9.93 12.69 -0.11
N ALA A 26 8.85 13.46 -0.26
CA ALA A 26 7.66 12.99 -0.96
C ALA A 26 7.95 12.75 -2.45
N LYS A 27 8.72 13.62 -3.10
CA LYS A 27 9.14 13.45 -4.50
C LYS A 27 9.94 12.17 -4.73
N GLU A 28 10.86 11.86 -3.83
CA GLU A 28 11.60 10.59 -3.86
C GLU A 28 10.67 9.40 -3.71
N VAL A 29 9.71 9.45 -2.78
CA VAL A 29 8.72 8.38 -2.59
C VAL A 29 7.94 8.11 -3.88
N TRP A 30 7.36 9.15 -4.47
CA TRP A 30 6.61 9.02 -5.72
C TRP A 30 7.47 8.50 -6.87
N SER A 31 8.73 8.97 -6.97
CA SER A 31 9.67 8.49 -7.99
C SER A 31 10.00 7.00 -7.81
N GLN A 32 10.24 6.57 -6.57
CA GLN A 32 10.49 5.16 -6.25
C GLN A 32 9.29 4.26 -6.54
N LEU A 33 8.07 4.80 -6.54
CA LEU A 33 6.82 4.12 -6.91
C LEU A 33 6.54 4.12 -8.41
N ASN A 34 7.45 4.63 -9.25
CA ASN A 34 7.23 4.87 -10.68
C ASN A 34 6.07 5.84 -10.97
N PHE A 35 5.76 6.73 -10.03
CA PHE A 35 4.72 7.75 -10.14
C PHE A 35 5.30 9.13 -10.47
N SER A 36 6.49 9.21 -11.08
CA SER A 36 7.09 10.49 -11.47
C SER A 36 6.21 11.35 -12.38
N TRP A 37 5.26 10.73 -13.10
CA TRP A 37 4.29 11.43 -13.93
C TRP A 37 3.39 12.38 -13.13
N VAL A 38 3.17 12.15 -11.82
CA VAL A 38 2.35 13.03 -10.98
C VAL A 38 2.91 14.45 -10.87
N PHE A 39 4.15 14.66 -11.34
CA PHE A 39 4.85 15.95 -11.34
C PHE A 39 4.79 16.71 -12.67
N ASN A 40 4.14 16.18 -13.70
CA ASN A 40 4.08 16.85 -15.01
C ASN A 40 3.38 18.23 -14.92
N ASN A 41 2.59 18.47 -13.88
CA ASN A 41 1.97 19.76 -13.56
C ASN A 41 2.22 20.21 -12.10
N ASN A 42 3.49 20.47 -11.77
CA ASN A 42 3.93 20.84 -10.41
C ASN A 42 3.47 22.21 -9.87
N ASN A 43 2.81 23.03 -10.69
CA ASN A 43 2.44 24.40 -10.34
C ASN A 43 1.00 24.54 -9.82
N PHE A 44 0.25 23.44 -9.73
CA PHE A 44 -1.11 23.46 -9.19
C PHE A 44 -1.13 23.58 -7.66
N ASP A 45 -2.19 24.18 -7.13
CA ASP A 45 -2.57 23.95 -5.74
C ASP A 45 -3.05 22.51 -5.53
N LEU A 46 -3.20 22.11 -4.27
CA LEU A 46 -3.43 20.73 -3.89
C LEU A 46 -4.68 20.15 -4.58
N TRP A 47 -5.76 20.92 -4.65
CA TRP A 47 -7.02 20.44 -5.19
C TRP A 47 -6.96 20.30 -6.71
N SER A 48 -6.38 21.28 -7.40
CA SER A 48 -6.13 21.18 -8.84
C SER A 48 -5.18 20.04 -9.17
N TRP A 49 -4.13 19.83 -8.36
CA TRP A 49 -3.21 18.71 -8.52
C TRP A 49 -3.90 17.36 -8.33
N LEU A 50 -4.65 17.17 -7.24
CA LEU A 50 -5.40 15.94 -7.00
C LEU A 50 -6.37 15.66 -8.15
N THR A 51 -7.17 16.66 -8.54
CA THR A 51 -8.13 16.53 -9.65
C THR A 51 -7.46 16.10 -10.94
N TRP A 52 -6.30 16.68 -11.26
CA TRP A 52 -5.52 16.31 -12.42
C TRP A 52 -4.93 14.88 -12.34
N VAL A 53 -4.41 14.47 -11.18
CA VAL A 53 -3.91 13.09 -10.99
C VAL A 53 -5.04 12.08 -11.19
N PHE A 54 -6.24 12.37 -10.71
CA PHE A 54 -7.42 11.50 -10.92
C PHE A 54 -7.96 11.52 -12.35
N SER A 55 -7.73 12.58 -13.13
CA SER A 55 -8.12 12.62 -14.54
C SER A 55 -7.18 11.84 -15.46
N GLU A 56 -5.89 11.78 -15.11
CA GLU A 56 -4.87 11.12 -15.94
C GLU A 56 -4.60 9.65 -15.52
N GLY A 57 -4.81 9.31 -14.26
CA GLY A 57 -4.46 8.00 -13.71
C GLY A 57 -5.44 6.88 -14.05
N THR A 58 -4.94 5.64 -14.11
CA THR A 58 -5.78 4.43 -14.20
C THR A 58 -6.41 4.07 -12.86
N ASN A 59 -7.36 3.11 -12.89
CA ASN A 59 -7.99 2.62 -11.66
C ASN A 59 -7.01 2.04 -10.62
N GLU A 60 -5.92 1.45 -11.09
CA GLU A 60 -4.86 0.90 -10.24
C GLU A 60 -3.98 2.00 -9.66
N GLN A 61 -3.60 2.96 -10.50
CA GLN A 61 -2.71 4.04 -10.13
C GLN A 61 -3.33 4.92 -9.04
N TYR A 62 -4.62 5.26 -9.14
CA TYR A 62 -5.23 6.08 -8.08
C TYR A 62 -5.33 5.33 -6.74
N ARG A 63 -5.47 3.99 -6.72
CA ARG A 63 -5.47 3.21 -5.46
C ARG A 63 -4.11 3.29 -4.78
N GLY A 64 -3.05 3.03 -5.54
CA GLY A 64 -1.67 3.17 -5.07
C GLY A 64 -1.37 4.61 -4.64
N PHE A 65 -1.87 5.59 -5.37
CA PHE A 65 -1.70 7.01 -5.08
C PHE A 65 -2.42 7.44 -3.79
N CYS A 66 -3.70 7.11 -3.62
CA CYS A 66 -4.45 7.38 -2.40
C CYS A 66 -3.81 6.76 -1.16
N TYR A 67 -3.38 5.50 -1.28
CA TYR A 67 -2.65 4.85 -0.20
C TYR A 67 -1.29 5.51 0.06
N GLY A 68 -0.59 5.95 -0.99
CA GLY A 68 0.64 6.71 -0.89
C GLY A 68 0.47 8.01 -0.11
N LEU A 69 -0.57 8.80 -0.41
CA LEU A 69 -0.92 10.01 0.34
C LEU A 69 -1.13 9.70 1.82
N TRP A 70 -1.88 8.64 2.12
CA TRP A 70 -2.12 8.19 3.48
C TRP A 70 -0.83 7.82 4.22
N ILE A 71 0.07 7.05 3.60
CA ILE A 71 1.33 6.64 4.23
C ILE A 71 2.28 7.82 4.41
N ILE A 72 2.37 8.74 3.44
CA ILE A 72 3.18 9.95 3.58
C ILE A 72 2.68 10.78 4.77
N TRP A 73 1.37 11.01 4.87
CA TRP A 73 0.77 11.73 5.99
C TRP A 73 1.01 11.00 7.33
N THR A 74 0.79 9.69 7.34
CA THR A 74 1.01 8.85 8.53
C THR A 74 2.46 8.88 8.98
N SER A 75 3.42 8.81 8.06
CA SER A 75 4.84 8.91 8.37
C SER A 75 5.22 10.28 8.94
N ARG A 76 4.59 11.36 8.44
CA ARG A 76 4.73 12.70 9.02
C ARG A 76 4.19 12.75 10.44
N ASN A 77 3.01 12.18 10.70
CA ASN A 77 2.41 12.17 12.04
C ASN A 77 3.21 11.33 13.03
N LYS A 78 3.70 10.16 12.62
CA LYS A 78 4.60 9.34 13.45
C LYS A 78 5.89 10.08 13.80
N PHE A 79 6.43 10.87 12.88
CA PHE A 79 7.58 11.70 13.20
C PHE A 79 7.22 12.79 14.22
N LEU A 80 6.09 13.48 14.05
CA LEU A 80 5.66 14.55 14.97
C LEU A 80 5.36 14.03 16.39
N TYR A 81 4.63 12.93 16.51
CA TYR A 81 4.10 12.47 17.80
C TYR A 81 4.94 11.38 18.47
N GLU A 82 5.72 10.63 17.70
CA GLU A 82 6.50 9.48 18.20
C GLU A 82 8.01 9.63 17.95
N SER A 83 8.46 10.74 17.34
CA SER A 83 9.86 10.95 16.90
C SER A 83 10.38 9.82 15.99
N LYS A 84 9.47 9.07 15.35
CA LYS A 84 9.84 7.95 14.50
C LYS A 84 10.23 8.43 13.11
N ILE A 85 11.51 8.26 12.80
CA ILE A 85 12.05 8.57 11.48
C ILE A 85 11.69 7.45 10.51
N SER A 86 11.26 7.81 9.31
CA SER A 86 11.09 6.88 8.19
C SER A 86 11.71 7.54 6.97
N THR A 87 12.56 6.80 6.28
CA THR A 87 13.19 7.26 5.04
C THR A 87 12.20 7.22 3.89
N SER A 88 12.51 7.90 2.78
CA SER A 88 11.72 7.77 1.55
C SER A 88 11.63 6.31 1.10
N TRP A 89 12.72 5.54 1.27
CA TRP A 89 12.75 4.11 1.00
C TRP A 89 11.77 3.29 1.85
N ASP A 90 11.72 3.53 3.17
CA ASP A 90 10.80 2.81 4.06
C ASP A 90 9.33 3.05 3.68
N ILE A 91 9.01 4.31 3.39
CA ILE A 91 7.68 4.74 2.96
C ILE A 91 7.31 4.06 1.63
N SER A 92 8.19 4.14 0.62
CA SER A 92 7.97 3.52 -0.68
C SER A 92 7.84 2.00 -0.59
N LYS A 93 8.66 1.34 0.23
CA LYS A 93 8.58 -0.10 0.46
C LYS A 93 7.23 -0.49 1.04
N GLN A 94 6.72 0.27 2.00
CA GLN A 94 5.41 0.02 2.59
C GLN A 94 4.28 0.16 1.56
N ILE A 95 4.35 1.19 0.71
CA ILE A 95 3.35 1.42 -0.34
C ILE A 95 3.43 0.34 -1.42
N LYS A 96 4.63 -0.05 -1.86
CA LYS A 96 4.83 -1.16 -2.83
C LYS A 96 4.29 -2.48 -2.31
N SER A 97 4.56 -2.81 -1.05
CA SER A 97 4.04 -4.04 -0.44
C SER A 97 2.52 -4.08 -0.48
N TYR A 98 1.86 -2.95 -0.23
CA TYR A 98 0.41 -2.85 -0.32
C TYR A 98 -0.11 -2.99 -1.75
N ILE A 99 0.55 -2.35 -2.73
CA ILE A 99 0.17 -2.47 -4.15
C ILE A 99 0.27 -3.93 -4.61
N LEU A 100 1.37 -4.62 -4.28
CA LEU A 100 1.56 -6.04 -4.60
C LEU A 100 0.52 -6.94 -3.93
N GLU A 101 0.13 -6.64 -2.70
CA GLU A 101 -0.94 -7.37 -2.00
C GLU A 101 -2.29 -7.21 -2.72
N LEU A 102 -2.62 -5.99 -3.17
CA LEU A 102 -3.83 -5.73 -3.94
C LEU A 102 -3.84 -6.48 -5.29
N GLU A 103 -2.70 -6.54 -5.97
CA GLU A 103 -2.54 -7.32 -7.20
C GLU A 103 -2.74 -8.82 -6.94
N GLY A 104 -2.12 -9.36 -5.89
CA GLY A 104 -2.27 -10.77 -5.51
C GLY A 104 -3.67 -11.15 -5.01
N ILE A 105 -4.44 -10.23 -4.45
CA ILE A 105 -5.88 -10.45 -4.16
C ILE A 105 -6.65 -10.52 -5.48
N ARG A 106 -6.37 -9.63 -6.43
CA ARG A 106 -7.07 -9.60 -7.71
C ARG A 106 -6.82 -10.86 -8.54
N GLU A 107 -5.59 -11.36 -8.60
CA GLU A 107 -5.28 -12.62 -9.29
C GLU A 107 -6.04 -13.81 -8.68
N ARG A 108 -6.17 -13.84 -7.34
CA ARG A 108 -6.99 -14.84 -6.65
C ARG A 108 -8.48 -14.72 -7.00
N GLU A 109 -9.02 -13.51 -7.08
CA GLU A 109 -10.42 -13.32 -7.52
C GLU A 109 -10.63 -13.74 -8.99
N LEU A 110 -9.72 -13.35 -9.89
CA LEU A 110 -9.78 -13.71 -11.31
C LEU A 110 -9.69 -15.23 -11.53
N THR A 111 -8.84 -15.93 -10.78
CA THR A 111 -8.73 -17.40 -10.84
C THR A 111 -9.98 -18.08 -10.32
N LEU A 112 -10.61 -17.59 -9.24
CA LEU A 112 -11.89 -18.09 -8.74
C LEU A 112 -13.05 -17.86 -9.73
N VAL A 113 -13.10 -16.69 -10.37
CA VAL A 113 -14.12 -16.35 -11.39
C VAL A 113 -13.93 -17.16 -12.68
N THR A 114 -12.69 -17.45 -13.06
CA THR A 114 -12.40 -18.29 -14.24
C THR A 114 -12.76 -19.75 -13.98
N SER A 115 -12.46 -20.25 -12.78
CA SER A 115 -12.86 -21.60 -12.33
C SER A 115 -14.38 -21.79 -12.31
N THR A 116 -15.14 -20.74 -11.97
CA THR A 116 -16.62 -20.79 -11.95
C THR A 116 -17.28 -20.68 -13.32
N LYS A 117 -16.56 -20.25 -14.38
CA LYS A 117 -17.10 -20.18 -15.74
C LYS A 117 -16.90 -21.44 -16.58
N SER A 118 -15.99 -22.35 -16.22
CA SER A 118 -15.91 -23.68 -16.87
C SER A 118 -16.77 -24.71 -16.14
N SER A 119 -18.09 -24.63 -16.34
CA SER A 119 -18.96 -25.78 -16.12
C SER A 119 -18.73 -26.79 -17.25
N GLN A 120 -17.63 -27.52 -17.15
CA GLN A 120 -17.48 -28.84 -17.77
C GLN A 120 -16.90 -29.75 -16.71
N ARG A 121 -17.83 -30.42 -16.01
CA ARG A 121 -17.71 -31.71 -15.33
C ARG A 121 -16.30 -32.33 -15.38
N LEU A 122 -15.39 -31.83 -14.55
CA LEU A 122 -14.20 -32.58 -14.19
C LEU A 122 -14.62 -33.46 -13.01
N GLN A 123 -14.86 -34.74 -13.27
CA GLN A 123 -14.85 -35.73 -12.20
C GLN A 123 -13.42 -35.78 -11.67
N ARG A 124 -13.14 -34.91 -10.70
CA ARG A 124 -11.99 -35.02 -9.83
C ARG A 124 -12.54 -35.66 -8.56
N GLU A 125 -12.03 -36.82 -8.20
CA GLU A 125 -12.22 -37.37 -6.87
C GLU A 125 -11.79 -36.26 -5.90
N ASN A 126 -12.77 -35.69 -5.18
CA ASN A 126 -12.61 -34.41 -4.50
C ASN A 126 -11.92 -34.65 -3.16
N THR A 127 -10.63 -34.96 -3.21
CA THR A 127 -9.78 -35.04 -2.03
C THR A 127 -9.74 -33.67 -1.34
N THR A 128 -10.49 -33.55 -0.23
CA THR A 128 -10.58 -32.33 0.57
C THR A 128 -9.62 -32.43 1.75
N ILE A 129 -8.73 -31.44 1.88
CA ILE A 129 -7.73 -31.39 2.95
C ILE A 129 -8.14 -30.36 3.99
N PHE A 130 -8.30 -30.79 5.24
CA PHE A 130 -8.51 -29.92 6.41
C PHE A 130 -7.20 -29.85 7.20
N PHE A 131 -6.74 -28.64 7.50
CA PHE A 131 -5.55 -28.40 8.31
C PHE A 131 -5.91 -27.48 9.47
N ASP A 132 -5.48 -27.85 10.68
CA ASP A 132 -5.65 -27.03 11.87
C ASP A 132 -4.41 -27.13 12.79
N ALA A 133 -4.21 -26.12 13.62
CA ALA A 133 -3.10 -26.08 14.57
C ALA A 133 -3.55 -25.55 15.93
N ALA A 134 -3.07 -26.20 16.98
CA ALA A 134 -3.31 -25.82 18.37
C ALA A 134 -1.97 -25.57 19.09
N PHE A 135 -1.99 -24.65 20.05
CA PHE A 135 -0.84 -24.34 20.90
C PHE A 135 -1.23 -24.40 22.37
N ASP A 136 -0.46 -25.15 23.16
CA ASP A 136 -0.56 -25.23 24.61
C ASP A 136 0.54 -24.39 25.26
N SER A 137 0.14 -23.24 25.80
CA SER A 137 1.04 -22.31 26.48
C SER A 137 1.51 -22.80 27.85
N LYS A 138 0.86 -23.79 28.47
CA LYS A 138 1.28 -24.33 29.77
C LYS A 138 2.48 -25.27 29.64
N HIS A 139 2.55 -26.00 28.54
CA HIS A 139 3.62 -26.95 28.28
C HIS A 139 4.58 -26.52 27.16
N ASN A 140 4.37 -25.33 26.57
CA ASN A 140 5.12 -24.80 25.42
C ASN A 140 5.17 -25.79 24.25
N ARG A 141 4.01 -26.37 23.91
CA ARG A 141 3.89 -27.37 22.84
C ARG A 141 2.89 -26.90 21.80
N SER A 142 3.25 -27.07 20.54
CA SER A 142 2.32 -26.98 19.42
C SER A 142 1.94 -28.37 18.92
N ALA A 143 0.76 -28.47 18.33
CA ALA A 143 0.31 -29.62 17.58
C ALA A 143 -0.38 -29.14 16.30
N SER A 144 -0.24 -29.91 15.22
CA SER A 144 -0.94 -29.66 13.96
C SER A 144 -1.63 -30.94 13.50
N GLY A 145 -2.85 -30.81 13.00
CA GLY A 145 -3.65 -31.90 12.44
C GLY A 145 -3.87 -31.70 10.95
N LEU A 146 -3.80 -32.80 10.19
CA LEU A 146 -4.15 -32.86 8.77
C LEU A 146 -5.16 -33.99 8.58
N VAL A 147 -6.29 -33.70 7.96
CA VAL A 147 -7.31 -34.70 7.59
C VAL A 147 -7.55 -34.62 6.10
N VAL A 148 -7.39 -35.76 5.43
CA VAL A 148 -7.66 -35.93 4.01
C VAL A 148 -8.97 -36.71 3.88
N LYS A 149 -9.96 -36.15 3.20
CA LYS A 149 -11.23 -36.82 2.87
C LYS A 149 -11.31 -37.03 1.37
N GLU A 150 -11.42 -38.28 0.94
CA GLU A 150 -11.69 -38.68 -0.44
C GLU A 150 -13.21 -38.72 -0.72
#